data_AF-Q93JD2-F1
#
_entry.id   AF-Q93JD2-F1
#
_cell.length_a   1.000
_cell.length_b   1.000
_cell.length_c   1.000
_cell.angle_alpha   90.00
_cell.angle_beta   90.00
_cell.angle_gamma   90.00
#
_symmetry.space_group_name_H-M   'P 1'
#
loop_
_entity.id
_entity.type
_entity.pdbx_description
1 polymer ?
#
loop_
_entity_poly.entity_id
_entity_poly.type
_entity_poly.pdbx_seq_one_letter_code
_entity_poly.pdbx_strand_id
1 'polypeptide(L)'
;MSPSSSSPWLRRQLSRRGSAAVRSALLMSALAAVFVAGCTDGGGTTRSGAAEGKPTASAPSDASAPSFPPSPPAAAGCAGEMLDHRDIRHPDLGPVRVFLVRRSGSDGPAGCVAAVTGSGRALAPVEVDVNWSMEDPLRFAAPATDSTKNLFVVYNPGRYDGVLVLVPTADGFADIGWRSPDEHYSGGRFAFYYARPVGPGKDGEYAIVHYIKGCDPSCAEGATAKVTLRWDGHDYLPTG
;
A
#
# COMPACT_ATOMS: atom_id res chain seq x y z
N MET A 1 41.68 -27.12 -7.51
CA MET A 1 41.74 -27.46 -6.08
C MET A 1 42.61 -26.43 -5.37
N SER A 2 41.97 -25.48 -4.71
CA SER A 2 42.53 -24.54 -3.72
C SER A 2 41.37 -24.14 -2.79
N PRO A 3 41.63 -23.85 -1.51
CA PRO A 3 40.75 -24.30 -0.44
C PRO A 3 39.75 -23.24 0.03
N SER A 4 38.65 -23.77 0.54
CA SER A 4 37.56 -23.10 1.23
C SER A 4 38.04 -22.50 2.55
N SER A 5 37.74 -21.22 2.80
CA SER A 5 37.99 -20.54 4.07
C SER A 5 36.67 -20.39 4.82
N SER A 6 36.49 -21.21 5.84
CA SER A 6 35.33 -21.19 6.74
C SER A 6 35.68 -20.36 7.97
N SER A 7 34.99 -19.24 8.18
CA SER A 7 35.10 -18.45 9.42
C SER A 7 34.04 -18.90 10.44
N PRO A 8 34.41 -19.20 11.71
CA PRO A 8 33.48 -19.58 12.75
C PRO A 8 33.17 -18.38 13.66
N TRP A 9 31.93 -17.90 13.64
CA TRP A 9 31.46 -16.90 14.61
C TRP A 9 30.44 -17.52 15.58
N LEU A 10 30.94 -17.74 16.80
CA LEU A 10 30.27 -17.59 18.10
C LEU A 10 28.90 -18.25 18.33
N ARG A 11 28.95 -19.45 18.91
CA ARG A 11 27.98 -19.90 19.92
C ARG A 11 28.34 -19.31 21.27
N ARG A 12 27.44 -18.57 21.91
CA ARG A 12 27.28 -18.55 23.37
C ARG A 12 25.86 -18.11 23.77
N GLN A 13 25.20 -19.05 24.45
CA GLN A 13 24.34 -18.94 25.63
C GLN A 13 23.17 -17.95 25.60
N LEU A 14 21.97 -18.48 25.86
CA LEU A 14 21.26 -18.22 27.12
C LEU A 14 20.11 -19.22 27.33
N SER A 15 20.35 -20.17 28.22
CA SER A 15 19.30 -20.93 28.90
C SER A 15 18.68 -20.04 29.97
N ARG A 16 17.35 -19.87 29.96
CA ARG A 16 16.60 -19.47 31.16
C ARG A 16 15.32 -20.30 31.27
N ARG A 17 15.34 -21.17 32.28
CA ARG A 17 14.14 -21.72 32.95
C ARG A 17 13.49 -20.62 33.78
N GLY A 18 12.17 -20.62 33.83
CA GLY A 18 11.37 -19.85 34.77
C GLY A 18 9.88 -20.13 34.59
N SER A 19 9.38 -21.16 35.28
CA SER A 19 7.95 -21.38 35.48
C SER A 19 7.40 -20.38 36.50
N ALA A 20 6.16 -19.90 36.31
CA ALA A 20 5.07 -20.01 37.30
C ALA A 20 3.88 -19.08 37.02
N ALA A 21 2.70 -19.59 37.42
CA ALA A 21 1.50 -18.88 37.88
C ALA A 21 0.44 -18.41 36.86
N VAL A 22 -0.52 -19.30 36.67
CA VAL A 22 -1.95 -19.04 36.46
C VAL A 22 -2.50 -18.04 37.48
N ARG A 23 -3.24 -17.01 37.03
CA ARG A 23 -4.38 -16.44 37.76
C ARG A 23 -5.44 -15.91 36.79
N SER A 24 -6.58 -16.58 36.78
CA SER A 24 -7.86 -16.11 36.26
C SER A 24 -8.40 -15.00 37.16
N ALA A 25 -8.99 -13.96 36.57
CA ALA A 25 -9.93 -13.07 37.25
C ALA A 25 -11.01 -12.60 36.27
N LEU A 26 -12.22 -13.10 36.51
CA LEU A 26 -13.50 -12.57 36.01
C LEU A 26 -13.86 -11.30 36.81
N LEU A 27 -14.47 -10.31 36.14
CA LEU A 27 -15.40 -9.32 36.70
C LEU A 27 -16.09 -8.65 35.47
N MET A 28 -17.31 -9.06 35.12
CA MET A 28 -18.62 -8.57 35.59
C MET A 28 -18.94 -7.11 35.25
N SER A 29 -20.09 -7.00 34.57
CA SER A 29 -20.75 -5.85 33.98
C SER A 29 -21.16 -4.75 34.97
N ALA A 30 -21.30 -3.53 34.48
CA ALA A 30 -22.27 -2.57 35.02
C ALA A 30 -22.83 -1.68 33.90
N LEU A 31 -24.16 -1.73 33.75
CA LEU A 31 -24.98 -0.78 33.00
C LEU A 31 -24.96 0.61 33.66
N ALA A 32 -25.10 1.65 32.86
CA ALA A 32 -25.80 2.87 33.26
C ALA A 32 -26.56 3.43 32.05
N ALA A 33 -27.88 3.51 32.19
CA ALA A 33 -28.81 4.21 31.31
C ALA A 33 -29.33 5.44 32.05
N VAL A 34 -29.43 6.60 31.38
CA VAL A 34 -30.28 7.74 31.80
C VAL A 34 -30.76 8.51 30.55
N PHE A 35 -32.04 8.29 30.18
CA PHE A 35 -33.18 9.19 29.87
C PHE A 35 -32.93 10.74 29.82
N VAL A 36 -33.66 11.67 29.15
CA VAL A 36 -35.04 11.76 28.60
C VAL A 36 -35.24 13.10 27.82
N ALA A 37 -36.26 13.15 26.94
CA ALA A 37 -37.08 14.30 26.43
C ALA A 37 -36.45 15.36 25.48
N GLY A 38 -37.16 15.90 24.48
CA GLY A 38 -38.60 15.79 24.16
C GLY A 38 -39.04 16.45 22.83
N CYS A 39 -40.30 16.15 22.50
CA CYS A 39 -41.30 16.67 21.53
C CYS A 39 -41.40 18.22 21.45
N THR A 40 -42.04 18.94 20.51
CA THR A 40 -42.94 18.72 19.34
C THR A 40 -43.19 20.10 18.65
N ASP A 41 -43.60 20.05 17.38
CA ASP A 41 -44.49 20.92 16.57
C ASP A 41 -44.80 22.40 16.91
N GLY A 42 -44.88 23.20 15.82
CA GLY A 42 -45.64 24.45 15.79
C GLY A 42 -45.59 25.15 14.43
N GLY A 43 -46.66 25.05 13.64
CA GLY A 43 -46.86 25.85 12.43
C GLY A 43 -47.35 27.28 12.73
N GLY A 44 -47.30 28.15 11.71
CA GLY A 44 -48.16 29.34 11.65
C GLY A 44 -47.49 30.68 11.29
N THR A 45 -47.83 31.16 10.09
CA THR A 45 -48.17 32.55 9.76
C THR A 45 -47.07 33.52 9.29
N THR A 46 -47.39 34.06 8.11
CA THR A 46 -46.82 35.16 7.35
C THR A 46 -46.57 36.46 8.13
N ARG A 47 -45.42 37.11 7.87
CA ARG A 47 -45.32 38.57 7.89
C ARG A 47 -44.14 39.06 7.03
N SER A 48 -44.47 39.93 6.08
CA SER A 48 -43.54 40.71 5.27
C SER A 48 -42.59 41.52 6.14
N GLY A 49 -41.31 41.48 5.79
CA GLY A 49 -40.30 42.43 6.20
C GLY A 49 -39.30 42.57 5.06
N ALA A 50 -39.38 43.68 4.33
CA ALA A 50 -38.33 44.10 3.43
C ALA A 50 -37.06 44.37 4.25
N ALA A 51 -36.00 43.63 3.95
CA ALA A 51 -34.66 43.95 4.42
C ALA A 51 -33.72 43.84 3.22
N GLU A 52 -33.25 45.02 2.81
CA GLU A 52 -31.97 45.33 2.17
C GLU A 52 -31.11 44.15 1.69
N GLY A 53 -30.81 44.18 0.38
CA GLY A 53 -29.94 43.22 -0.27
C GLY A 53 -28.56 43.14 0.39
N LYS A 54 -28.23 41.96 0.90
CA LYS A 54 -26.85 41.52 1.07
C LYS A 54 -26.53 40.64 -0.12
N PRO A 55 -25.52 40.95 -0.95
CA PRO A 55 -25.07 39.99 -1.94
C PRO A 55 -24.54 38.79 -1.16
N THR A 56 -25.28 37.69 -1.21
CA THR A 56 -24.75 36.38 -0.82
C THR A 56 -23.55 36.17 -1.73
N ALA A 57 -22.35 36.34 -1.18
CA ALA A 57 -21.13 35.98 -1.86
C ALA A 57 -21.30 34.52 -2.26
N SER A 58 -21.40 34.28 -3.57
CA SER A 58 -21.31 32.94 -4.13
C SER A 58 -20.11 32.29 -3.48
N ALA A 59 -20.31 31.11 -2.89
CA ALA A 59 -19.21 30.28 -2.46
C ALA A 59 -18.20 30.22 -3.62
N PRO A 60 -16.89 30.35 -3.36
CA PRO A 60 -15.91 30.27 -4.43
C PRO A 60 -16.15 28.96 -5.16
N SER A 61 -16.47 29.11 -6.45
CA SER A 61 -16.74 28.03 -7.39
C SER A 61 -15.74 26.92 -7.13
N ASP A 62 -16.28 25.71 -6.89
CA ASP A 62 -15.52 24.48 -6.73
C ASP A 62 -14.30 24.52 -7.65
N ALA A 63 -13.10 24.52 -7.05
CA ALA A 63 -11.88 24.30 -7.82
C ALA A 63 -12.10 23.01 -8.59
N SER A 64 -12.28 23.12 -9.91
CA SER A 64 -12.65 22.01 -10.78
C SER A 64 -11.82 20.79 -10.40
N ALA A 65 -12.48 19.68 -10.09
CA ALA A 65 -11.79 18.44 -9.75
C ALA A 65 -10.71 18.17 -10.80
N PRO A 66 -9.50 17.74 -10.39
CA PRO A 66 -8.42 17.49 -11.34
C PRO A 66 -8.90 16.52 -12.42
N SER A 67 -8.87 16.98 -13.67
CA SER A 67 -9.27 16.18 -14.82
C SER A 67 -8.10 15.32 -15.27
N PHE A 68 -8.04 14.09 -14.76
CA PHE A 68 -7.05 13.12 -15.20
C PHE A 68 -7.41 12.51 -16.56
N PRO A 69 -6.41 12.13 -17.37
CA PRO A 69 -6.68 11.34 -18.57
C PRO A 69 -7.32 9.99 -18.19
N PRO A 70 -8.22 9.45 -19.04
CA PRO A 70 -8.87 8.16 -18.78
C PRO A 70 -7.92 6.97 -18.95
N SER A 71 -6.75 7.18 -19.55
CA SER A 71 -5.71 6.19 -19.77
C SER A 71 -4.32 6.81 -19.61
N PRO A 72 -3.26 6.01 -19.40
CA PRO A 72 -1.88 6.52 -19.33
C PRO A 72 -1.49 7.26 -20.62
N PRO A 73 -0.98 8.50 -20.55
CA PRO A 73 -0.44 9.18 -21.72
C PRO A 73 0.84 8.48 -22.20
N ALA A 74 1.18 8.61 -23.48
CA ALA A 74 2.39 8.00 -24.06
C ALA A 74 3.67 8.38 -23.29
N ALA A 75 3.75 9.62 -22.77
CA ALA A 75 4.87 10.10 -21.97
C ALA A 75 5.07 9.33 -20.65
N ALA A 76 4.07 8.58 -20.17
CA ALA A 76 4.21 7.73 -18.99
C ALA A 76 4.97 6.42 -19.27
N GLY A 77 5.34 6.12 -20.52
CA GLY A 77 6.20 4.98 -20.86
C GLY A 77 5.56 3.58 -20.69
N CYS A 78 4.32 3.49 -20.21
CA CYS A 78 3.55 2.25 -20.06
C CYS A 78 2.55 2.06 -21.20
N ALA A 79 3.02 1.75 -22.42
CA ALA A 79 2.12 1.43 -23.53
C ALA A 79 1.50 0.04 -23.34
N GLY A 80 0.17 -0.06 -23.37
CA GLY A 80 -0.53 -1.32 -23.15
C GLY A 80 -2.01 -1.18 -22.81
N GLU A 81 -2.60 -2.28 -22.37
CA GLU A 81 -3.96 -2.35 -21.85
C GLU A 81 -3.99 -1.83 -20.41
N MET A 82 -4.80 -0.81 -20.14
CA MET A 82 -5.04 -0.33 -18.77
C MET A 82 -5.96 -1.31 -18.05
N LEU A 83 -5.49 -1.84 -16.91
CA LEU A 83 -6.21 -2.80 -16.09
C LEU A 83 -7.06 -2.11 -15.02
N ASP A 84 -6.46 -1.15 -14.32
CA ASP A 84 -7.09 -0.42 -13.22
C ASP A 84 -6.40 0.93 -13.01
N HIS A 85 -7.05 1.85 -12.29
CA HIS A 85 -6.46 3.11 -11.85
C HIS A 85 -6.95 3.54 -10.46
N ARG A 86 -6.14 4.32 -9.74
CA ARG A 86 -6.52 4.95 -8.48
C ARG A 86 -6.10 6.40 -8.46
N ASP A 87 -7.03 7.23 -8.00
CA ASP A 87 -6.76 8.64 -7.72
C ASP A 87 -6.34 8.75 -6.26
N ILE A 88 -5.14 9.27 -6.04
CA ILE A 88 -4.56 9.47 -4.73
C ILE A 88 -4.20 10.93 -4.51
N ARG A 89 -4.05 11.31 -3.24
CA ARG A 89 -3.48 12.59 -2.85
C ARG A 89 -2.02 12.38 -2.45
N HIS A 90 -1.13 12.68 -3.37
CA HIS A 90 0.29 12.72 -3.13
C HIS A 90 0.65 13.89 -2.19
N PRO A 91 1.52 13.69 -1.18
CA PRO A 91 1.92 14.73 -0.23
C PRO A 91 2.46 16.00 -0.89
N ASP A 92 3.42 15.86 -1.81
CA ASP A 92 4.07 17.00 -2.48
C ASP A 92 3.41 17.41 -3.80
N LEU A 93 2.98 16.46 -4.62
CA LEU A 93 2.44 16.71 -5.96
C LEU A 93 0.93 16.96 -6.00
N GLY A 94 0.23 16.82 -4.87
CA GLY A 94 -1.21 16.94 -4.81
C GLY A 94 -1.93 15.77 -5.51
N PRO A 95 -2.98 16.00 -6.29
CA PRO A 95 -3.69 14.92 -6.97
C PRO A 95 -2.79 14.16 -7.95
N VAL A 96 -2.80 12.82 -7.88
CA VAL A 96 -2.11 11.92 -8.82
C VAL A 96 -3.03 10.75 -9.17
N ARG A 97 -3.12 10.39 -10.45
CA ARG A 97 -3.72 9.14 -10.91
C ARG A 97 -2.63 8.13 -11.18
N VAL A 98 -2.71 6.97 -10.53
CA VAL A 98 -1.83 5.82 -10.74
C VAL A 98 -2.59 4.77 -11.53
N PHE A 99 -1.95 4.19 -12.54
CA PHE A 99 -2.51 3.19 -13.45
C PHE A 99 -1.73 1.89 -13.34
N LEU A 100 -2.45 0.77 -13.42
CA LEU A 100 -1.87 -0.55 -13.66
C LEU A 100 -2.08 -0.91 -15.12
N VAL A 101 -1.00 -1.30 -15.80
CA VAL A 101 -1.00 -1.53 -17.25
C VAL A 101 -0.38 -2.87 -17.55
N ARG A 102 -1.05 -3.64 -18.40
CA ARG A 102 -0.50 -4.81 -19.08
C ARG A 102 0.17 -4.36 -20.38
N ARG A 103 1.49 -4.52 -20.50
CA ARG A 103 2.23 -4.07 -21.68
C ARG A 103 1.86 -4.88 -22.93
N SER A 104 1.83 -4.22 -24.08
CA SER A 104 1.67 -4.88 -25.37
C SER A 104 3.00 -5.43 -25.89
N GLY A 105 3.01 -6.64 -26.44
CA GLY A 105 4.10 -7.16 -27.29
C GLY A 105 5.46 -7.37 -26.63
N SER A 106 5.52 -7.75 -25.35
CA SER A 106 6.78 -7.71 -24.59
C SER A 106 7.63 -9.00 -24.71
N ASP A 107 8.86 -8.85 -25.24
CA ASP A 107 10.05 -9.65 -24.92
C ASP A 107 10.66 -9.25 -23.54
N GLY A 108 9.95 -8.43 -22.75
CA GLY A 108 10.37 -7.86 -21.47
C GLY A 108 9.26 -7.91 -20.40
N PRO A 109 9.38 -7.17 -19.27
CA PRO A 109 8.44 -7.26 -18.15
C PRO A 109 7.01 -6.95 -18.60
N ALA A 110 6.10 -7.82 -18.20
CA ALA A 110 4.78 -7.86 -18.80
C ALA A 110 3.82 -6.81 -18.20
N GLY A 111 4.14 -6.23 -17.04
CA GLY A 111 3.37 -5.21 -16.34
C GLY A 111 4.09 -3.86 -16.20
N CYS A 112 3.32 -2.81 -15.93
CA CYS A 112 3.83 -1.46 -15.75
C CYS A 112 2.91 -0.66 -14.83
N VAL A 113 3.49 0.10 -13.90
CA VAL A 113 2.76 1.08 -13.09
C VAL A 113 3.11 2.48 -13.61
N ALA A 114 2.11 3.18 -14.14
CA ALA A 114 2.24 4.56 -14.59
C ALA A 114 1.59 5.50 -13.59
N ALA A 115 2.11 6.72 -13.48
CA ALA A 115 1.49 7.76 -12.66
C ALA A 115 1.49 9.11 -13.38
N VAL A 116 0.40 9.87 -13.20
CA VAL A 116 0.20 11.18 -13.82
C VAL A 116 -0.33 12.15 -12.77
N THR A 117 0.32 13.30 -12.64
CA THR A 117 -0.12 14.38 -11.74
C THR A 117 -1.38 15.07 -12.24
N GLY A 118 -2.07 15.81 -11.37
CA GLY A 118 -3.29 16.56 -11.72
C GLY A 118 -3.08 17.64 -12.79
N SER A 119 -1.83 18.05 -13.07
CA SER A 119 -1.47 18.93 -14.18
C SER A 119 -1.25 18.19 -15.51
N GLY A 120 -1.35 16.86 -15.53
CA GLY A 120 -1.10 16.03 -16.70
C GLY A 120 0.37 15.62 -16.89
N ARG A 121 1.29 16.03 -16.00
CA ARG A 121 2.69 15.58 -16.06
C ARG A 121 2.79 14.09 -15.70
N ALA A 122 3.38 13.30 -16.58
CA ALA A 122 3.73 11.91 -16.33
C ALA A 122 4.94 11.79 -15.40
N LEU A 123 4.90 10.83 -14.49
CA LEU A 123 6.01 10.47 -13.60
C LEU A 123 6.77 9.26 -14.17
N ALA A 124 7.96 8.99 -13.63
CA ALA A 124 8.73 7.81 -14.00
C ALA A 124 7.90 6.53 -13.75
N PRO A 125 7.78 5.63 -14.74
CA PRO A 125 7.05 4.39 -14.57
C PRO A 125 7.85 3.38 -13.74
N VAL A 126 7.13 2.44 -13.13
CA VAL A 126 7.72 1.26 -12.50
C VAL A 126 7.43 0.06 -13.40
N GLU A 127 8.46 -0.56 -13.95
CA GLU A 127 8.31 -1.82 -14.70
C GLU A 127 8.10 -2.98 -13.73
N VAL A 128 7.14 -3.85 -14.05
CA VAL A 128 6.76 -4.96 -13.16
C VAL A 128 6.77 -6.26 -13.94
N ASP A 129 7.52 -7.25 -13.46
CA ASP A 129 7.40 -8.60 -14.01
C ASP A 129 6.13 -9.27 -13.46
N VAL A 130 5.30 -9.75 -14.39
CA VAL A 130 3.95 -10.24 -14.10
C VAL A 130 3.65 -11.44 -15.00
N ASN A 131 3.16 -12.52 -14.41
CA ASN A 131 2.70 -13.67 -15.17
C ASN A 131 1.19 -13.60 -15.37
N TRP A 132 0.76 -13.22 -16.57
CA TRP A 132 -0.66 -13.09 -16.94
C TRP A 132 -1.46 -14.39 -16.97
N SER A 133 -0.81 -15.55 -16.79
CA SER A 133 -1.52 -16.82 -16.61
C SER A 133 -2.05 -16.99 -15.17
N MET A 134 -1.57 -16.18 -14.23
CA MET A 134 -2.03 -16.17 -12.85
C MET A 134 -3.30 -15.33 -12.72
N GLU A 135 -4.14 -15.66 -11.73
CA GLU A 135 -5.34 -14.88 -11.42
C GLU A 135 -4.96 -13.52 -10.79
N ASP A 136 -5.55 -12.45 -11.30
CA ASP A 136 -5.38 -11.07 -10.84
C ASP A 136 -3.92 -10.71 -10.44
N PRO A 137 -2.97 -10.87 -11.39
CA PRO A 137 -1.55 -10.92 -11.06
C PRO A 137 -0.92 -9.54 -10.93
N LEU A 138 -1.68 -8.47 -11.15
CA LEU A 138 -1.27 -7.10 -10.92
C LEU A 138 -2.49 -6.28 -10.48
N ARG A 139 -2.53 -5.91 -9.20
CA ARG A 139 -3.69 -5.24 -8.59
C ARG A 139 -3.28 -4.27 -7.50
N PHE A 140 -4.09 -3.27 -7.23
CA PHE A 140 -3.91 -2.47 -6.01
C PHE A 140 -4.26 -3.29 -4.78
N ALA A 141 -3.62 -3.00 -3.65
CA ALA A 141 -4.18 -3.41 -2.36
C ALA A 141 -5.56 -2.76 -2.14
N ALA A 142 -6.33 -3.31 -1.20
CA ALA A 142 -7.63 -2.77 -0.82
C ALA A 142 -7.65 -2.45 0.67
N PRO A 143 -7.65 -1.15 1.07
CA PRO A 143 -7.46 0.06 0.24
C PRO A 143 -6.09 0.16 -0.45
N ALA A 144 -6.00 0.98 -1.51
CA ALA A 144 -4.76 1.15 -2.28
C ALA A 144 -3.68 1.94 -1.52
N THR A 145 -4.10 2.79 -0.58
CA THR A 145 -3.23 3.60 0.28
C THR A 145 -3.65 3.45 1.74
N ASP A 146 -2.75 3.81 2.64
CA ASP A 146 -2.99 3.81 4.08
C ASP A 146 -2.71 5.20 4.70
N SER A 147 -2.62 5.25 6.02
CA SER A 147 -2.37 6.50 6.74
C SER A 147 -0.99 7.10 6.45
N THR A 148 0.01 6.28 6.05
CA THR A 148 1.36 6.75 5.71
C THR A 148 1.44 7.42 4.35
N LYS A 149 0.37 7.33 3.54
CA LYS A 149 0.26 7.82 2.16
C LYS A 149 1.07 7.01 1.14
N ASN A 150 1.64 5.89 1.55
CA ASN A 150 2.20 4.91 0.62
C ASN A 150 1.09 4.27 -0.21
N LEU A 151 1.37 3.96 -1.48
CA LEU A 151 0.48 3.17 -2.33
C LEU A 151 1.01 1.74 -2.49
N PHE A 152 0.12 0.76 -2.39
CA PHE A 152 0.48 -0.65 -2.39
C PHE A 152 -0.08 -1.35 -3.61
N VAL A 153 0.80 -2.04 -4.33
CA VAL A 153 0.47 -2.88 -5.49
C VAL A 153 0.89 -4.30 -5.18
N VAL A 154 -0.01 -5.26 -5.43
CA VAL A 154 0.30 -6.68 -5.39
C VAL A 154 0.60 -7.14 -6.81
N TYR A 155 1.72 -7.86 -6.97
CA TYR A 155 2.13 -8.44 -8.25
C TYR A 155 2.41 -9.94 -8.11
N ASN A 156 2.24 -10.73 -9.17
CA ASN A 156 2.59 -12.14 -9.18
C ASN A 156 3.41 -12.48 -10.45
N PRO A 157 4.72 -12.77 -10.33
CA PRO A 157 5.58 -13.12 -11.45
C PRO A 157 5.48 -14.61 -11.86
N GLY A 158 4.55 -15.39 -11.28
CA GLY A 158 4.26 -16.77 -11.70
C GLY A 158 4.33 -17.83 -10.61
N ARG A 159 4.46 -17.45 -9.33
CA ARG A 159 4.52 -18.43 -8.24
C ARG A 159 3.91 -17.91 -6.94
N TYR A 160 4.46 -16.85 -6.39
CA TYR A 160 3.95 -16.23 -5.18
C TYR A 160 3.70 -14.74 -5.42
N ASP A 161 2.69 -14.20 -4.73
CA ASP A 161 2.46 -12.77 -4.70
C ASP A 161 3.67 -12.06 -4.07
N GLY A 162 3.96 -10.87 -4.58
CA GLY A 162 4.82 -9.89 -3.98
C GLY A 162 4.09 -8.55 -3.82
N VAL A 163 4.73 -7.63 -3.11
CA VAL A 163 4.19 -6.30 -2.81
C VAL A 163 5.18 -5.24 -3.29
N LEU A 164 4.71 -4.33 -4.13
CA LEU A 164 5.40 -3.07 -4.40
C LEU A 164 4.80 -1.99 -3.52
N VAL A 165 5.65 -1.16 -2.93
CA VAL A 165 5.25 0.02 -2.18
C VAL A 165 5.76 1.26 -2.89
N LEU A 166 4.84 2.06 -3.43
CA LEU A 166 5.16 3.37 -3.97
C LEU A 166 5.20 4.38 -2.83
N VAL A 167 6.41 4.65 -2.34
CA VAL A 167 6.66 5.64 -1.30
C VAL A 167 6.74 7.02 -1.94
N PRO A 168 5.92 8.01 -1.54
CA PRO A 168 5.96 9.36 -2.10
C PRO A 168 7.31 10.05 -1.90
N THR A 169 7.75 10.81 -2.90
CA THR A 169 8.89 11.72 -2.85
C THR A 169 8.51 13.05 -3.49
N ALA A 170 9.31 14.11 -3.28
CA ALA A 170 9.02 15.43 -3.84
C ALA A 170 8.76 15.44 -5.37
N ASP A 171 9.39 14.50 -6.10
CA ASP A 171 9.30 14.43 -7.56
C ASP A 171 8.40 13.30 -8.09
N GLY A 172 7.90 12.41 -7.23
CA GLY A 172 7.08 11.27 -7.63
C GLY A 172 7.14 10.16 -6.59
N PHE A 173 7.61 8.98 -6.97
CA PHE A 173 7.76 7.86 -6.05
C PHE A 173 9.22 7.45 -5.91
N ALA A 174 9.58 6.89 -4.77
CA ALA A 174 10.91 6.38 -4.52
C ALA A 174 11.20 5.18 -5.42
N ASP A 175 12.48 5.02 -5.77
CA ASP A 175 12.95 3.85 -6.49
C ASP A 175 12.68 2.58 -5.67
N ILE A 176 12.02 1.60 -6.29
CA ILE A 176 11.64 0.35 -5.62
C ILE A 176 12.83 -0.56 -5.32
N GLY A 177 14.02 -0.23 -5.82
CA GLY A 177 15.27 -0.95 -5.62
C GLY A 177 15.52 -2.07 -6.61
N TRP A 178 14.81 -2.10 -7.75
CA TRP A 178 15.10 -3.02 -8.85
C TRP A 178 16.01 -2.37 -9.87
N ARG A 179 17.10 -3.05 -10.23
CA ARG A 179 17.96 -2.64 -11.35
C ARG A 179 17.54 -3.25 -12.68
N SER A 180 16.88 -4.41 -12.62
CA SER A 180 16.19 -5.02 -13.76
C SER A 180 14.94 -5.75 -13.26
N PRO A 181 13.95 -5.99 -14.14
CA PRO A 181 12.74 -6.71 -13.77
C PRO A 181 12.99 -8.14 -13.28
N ASP A 182 14.12 -8.76 -13.63
CA ASP A 182 14.50 -10.12 -13.19
C ASP A 182 14.80 -10.20 -11.68
N GLU A 183 14.95 -9.06 -11.01
CA GLU A 183 15.12 -8.98 -9.56
C GLU A 183 13.79 -9.23 -8.80
N HIS A 184 12.70 -9.48 -9.51
CA HIS A 184 11.37 -9.70 -8.94
C HIS A 184 11.27 -10.87 -7.95
N TYR A 185 12.18 -11.87 -8.01
CA TYR A 185 12.27 -12.96 -7.03
C TYR A 185 13.16 -12.64 -5.83
N SER A 186 14.11 -11.72 -5.98
CA SER A 186 15.03 -11.28 -4.92
C SER A 186 14.45 -10.15 -4.08
N GLY A 187 13.51 -9.40 -4.65
CA GLY A 187 12.98 -8.17 -4.08
C GLY A 187 13.90 -6.97 -4.31
N GLY A 188 13.49 -5.83 -3.76
CA GLY A 188 14.17 -4.55 -3.76
C GLY A 188 13.88 -3.83 -2.46
N ARG A 189 14.26 -2.55 -2.36
CA ARG A 189 14.01 -1.73 -1.16
C ARG A 189 12.52 -1.63 -0.82
N PHE A 190 11.67 -1.41 -1.83
CA PHE A 190 10.22 -1.31 -1.69
C PHE A 190 9.47 -2.33 -2.55
N ALA A 191 10.15 -3.42 -2.90
CA ALA A 191 9.59 -4.54 -3.65
C ALA A 191 9.85 -5.84 -2.87
N PHE A 192 8.80 -6.46 -2.36
CA PHE A 192 8.91 -7.62 -1.49
C PHE A 192 8.33 -8.83 -2.21
N TYR A 193 9.17 -9.79 -2.57
CA TYR A 193 8.70 -11.05 -3.14
C TYR A 193 8.24 -12.03 -2.05
N TYR A 194 7.34 -12.94 -2.41
CA TYR A 194 6.72 -13.89 -1.49
C TYR A 194 6.22 -13.17 -0.23
N ALA A 195 5.41 -12.14 -0.45
CA ALA A 195 4.95 -11.23 0.57
C ALA A 195 3.50 -10.84 0.32
N ARG A 196 2.83 -10.36 1.37
CA ARG A 196 1.48 -9.80 1.26
C ARG A 196 1.29 -8.61 2.20
N PRO A 197 0.48 -7.62 1.81
CA PRO A 197 0.06 -6.57 2.73
C PRO A 197 -0.92 -7.15 3.75
N VAL A 198 -0.86 -6.67 4.99
CA VAL A 198 -1.78 -7.01 6.08
C VAL A 198 -2.24 -5.72 6.75
N GLY A 199 -3.54 -5.47 6.70
CA GLY A 199 -4.13 -4.24 7.22
C GLY A 199 -4.92 -3.46 6.17
N PRO A 200 -5.03 -2.13 6.30
CA PRO A 200 -4.43 -1.33 7.36
C PRO A 200 -4.95 -1.73 8.75
N GLY A 201 -4.09 -1.71 9.77
CA GLY A 201 -4.43 -2.08 11.14
C GLY A 201 -5.25 -1.01 11.87
N LYS A 202 -5.32 -1.10 13.21
CA LYS A 202 -5.93 -0.05 14.06
C LYS A 202 -5.17 1.28 14.01
N ASP A 203 -3.88 1.19 13.72
CA ASP A 203 -2.96 2.28 13.43
C ASP A 203 -3.24 2.92 12.06
N GLY A 204 -4.05 2.28 11.22
CA GLY A 204 -4.32 2.75 9.86
C GLY A 204 -3.12 2.55 8.94
N GLU A 205 -2.17 1.69 9.29
CA GLU A 205 -0.99 1.37 8.47
C GLU A 205 -1.01 -0.08 8.01
N TYR A 206 -0.52 -0.34 6.79
CA TYR A 206 -0.21 -1.69 6.36
C TYR A 206 1.08 -2.19 7.02
N ALA A 207 1.05 -3.44 7.47
CA ALA A 207 2.26 -4.23 7.65
C ALA A 207 2.49 -5.11 6.41
N ILE A 208 3.72 -5.53 6.18
CA ILE A 208 4.06 -6.48 5.12
C ILE A 208 4.47 -7.79 5.79
N VAL A 209 3.76 -8.88 5.51
CA VAL A 209 4.19 -10.21 5.92
C VAL A 209 5.02 -10.80 4.80
N HIS A 210 6.31 -10.96 5.05
CA HIS A 210 7.29 -11.55 4.16
C HIS A 210 7.57 -12.99 4.60
N TYR A 211 7.53 -13.92 3.65
CA TYR A 211 7.74 -15.35 3.88
C TYR A 211 9.15 -15.73 3.43
N ILE A 212 9.94 -16.26 4.37
CA ILE A 212 11.32 -16.69 4.12
C ILE A 212 11.32 -18.21 4.05
N LYS A 213 11.65 -18.76 2.89
CA LYS A 213 11.73 -20.21 2.71
C LYS A 213 13.12 -20.72 3.08
N GLY A 214 13.20 -21.52 4.14
CA GLY A 214 14.40 -22.30 4.42
C GLY A 214 14.61 -23.35 3.33
N CYS A 215 15.86 -23.55 2.92
CA CYS A 215 16.23 -24.51 1.87
C CYS A 215 17.11 -25.64 2.39
N ASP A 216 16.92 -26.03 3.65
CA ASP A 216 17.63 -27.14 4.28
C ASP A 216 16.60 -28.21 4.72
N PRO A 217 16.63 -29.44 4.16
CA PRO A 217 17.59 -29.96 3.18
C PRO A 217 17.29 -29.52 1.73
N SER A 218 16.09 -29.01 1.45
CA SER A 218 15.73 -28.49 0.14
C SER A 218 14.73 -27.34 0.26
N CYS A 219 14.64 -26.50 -0.77
CA CYS A 219 13.60 -25.47 -0.81
C CYS A 219 12.18 -26.06 -0.96
N ALA A 220 12.00 -27.35 -1.21
CA ALA A 220 10.67 -27.97 -1.23
C ALA A 220 10.20 -28.35 0.17
N GLU A 221 11.14 -28.82 0.99
CA GLU A 221 10.89 -29.44 2.30
C GLU A 221 11.22 -28.52 3.49
N GLY A 222 12.02 -27.48 3.26
CA GLY A 222 12.45 -26.58 4.33
C GLY A 222 11.32 -25.72 4.90
N ALA A 223 11.46 -25.37 6.18
CA ALA A 223 10.47 -24.60 6.91
C ALA A 223 10.30 -23.19 6.32
N THR A 224 9.06 -22.69 6.32
CA THR A 224 8.77 -21.29 5.95
C THR A 224 8.66 -20.44 7.21
N ALA A 225 9.61 -19.53 7.40
CA ALA A 225 9.53 -18.50 8.42
C ALA A 225 8.68 -17.32 7.92
N LYS A 226 8.09 -16.58 8.84
CA LYS A 226 7.34 -15.35 8.54
C LYS A 226 7.96 -14.22 9.32
N VAL A 227 8.16 -13.10 8.63
CA VAL A 227 8.63 -11.85 9.23
C VAL A 227 7.60 -10.78 8.92
N THR A 228 7.20 -10.04 9.95
CA THR A 228 6.31 -8.89 9.80
C THR A 228 7.16 -7.62 9.76
N LEU A 229 7.09 -6.94 8.62
CA LEU A 229 7.73 -5.66 8.40
C LEU A 229 6.74 -4.53 8.69
N ARG A 230 7.19 -3.50 9.38
CA ARG A 230 6.41 -2.28 9.65
C ARG A 230 7.14 -1.04 9.16
N TRP A 231 6.37 -0.05 8.78
CA TRP A 231 6.87 1.26 8.40
C TRP A 231 7.47 1.98 9.61
N ASP A 232 8.67 2.53 9.47
CA ASP A 232 9.33 3.35 10.50
C ASP A 232 9.36 4.84 10.17
N GLY A 233 8.72 5.25 9.08
CA GLY A 233 8.81 6.60 8.50
C GLY A 233 9.65 6.68 7.23
N HIS A 234 10.49 5.67 6.97
CA HIS A 234 11.42 5.65 5.84
C HIS A 234 11.52 4.30 5.12
N ASP A 235 11.43 3.19 5.86
CA ASP A 235 11.55 1.84 5.34
C ASP A 235 10.60 0.85 6.06
N TYR A 236 10.42 -0.33 5.46
CA TYR A 236 9.71 -1.45 6.08
C TYR A 236 10.70 -2.40 6.74
N LEU A 237 10.77 -2.37 8.08
CA LEU A 237 11.75 -3.13 8.85
C LEU A 237 11.08 -4.22 9.70
N PRO A 238 11.77 -5.35 9.96
CA PRO A 238 11.29 -6.37 10.88
C PRO A 238 10.95 -5.79 12.24
N THR A 239 9.78 -6.14 12.75
CA THR A 239 9.44 -5.90 14.15
C THR A 239 9.95 -7.07 15.00
N GLY A 240 10.69 -6.73 16.07
CA GLY A 240 11.21 -7.69 17.05
C GLY A 240 10.14 -8.19 18.02
#